data_AF-A0A1Z9LYR1-F1
#
_entry.id   AF-A0A1Z9LYR1-F1
#
_cell.length_a   1.000
_cell.length_b   1.000
_cell.length_c   1.000
_cell.angle_alpha   90.00
_cell.angle_beta   90.00
_cell.angle_gamma   90.00
#
_symmetry.space_group_name_H-M   'P 1'
#
loop_
_entity.id
_entity.type
_entity.pdbx_description
1 polymer ?
#
loop_
_entity_poly.entity_id
_entity_poly.type
_entity_poly.pdbx_seq_one_letter_code
_entity_poly.pdbx_strand_id
1 'polypeptide(L)'
;MKKKPSKEEIIKIVAKILKMSPQKIEKIDNYEKMDNWDSLAQLDIISALDKRLNGKIGKIKNITEIKSVKKILSLLKKKSLIA
;
A
#
# COMPACT_ATOMS: atom_id res chain seq x y z
N MET A 1 19.02 -7.35 -11.82
CA MET A 1 18.22 -6.11 -11.74
C MET A 1 16.96 -6.39 -10.92
N LYS A 2 16.78 -5.80 -9.72
CA LYS A 2 15.51 -5.95 -8.98
C LYS A 2 14.42 -5.20 -9.77
N LYS A 3 13.50 -5.94 -10.41
CA LYS A 3 12.36 -5.35 -11.11
C LYS A 3 11.53 -4.53 -10.12
N LYS A 4 11.07 -3.34 -10.53
CA LYS A 4 10.15 -2.53 -9.72
C LYS A 4 8.87 -3.34 -9.50
N PRO A 5 8.30 -3.37 -8.29
CA PRO A 5 7.04 -4.06 -8.06
C PRO A 5 5.95 -3.41 -8.91
N SER A 6 5.10 -4.22 -9.53
CA SER A 6 3.95 -3.73 -10.29
C SER A 6 2.85 -3.27 -9.34
N LYS A 7 1.95 -2.41 -9.83
CA LYS A 7 0.68 -2.07 -9.15
C LYS A 7 0.01 -3.29 -8.50
N GLU A 8 -0.11 -4.39 -9.25
CA GLU A 8 -0.80 -5.60 -8.80
C GLU A 8 -0.10 -6.29 -7.62
N GLU A 9 1.23 -6.26 -7.57
CA GLU A 9 1.97 -6.78 -6.42
C GLU A 9 1.68 -5.97 -5.16
N ILE A 10 1.66 -4.63 -5.27
CA ILE A 10 1.32 -3.75 -4.16
C ILE A 10 -0.08 -4.07 -3.65
N ILE A 11 -1.06 -4.20 -4.54
CA ILE A 11 -2.43 -4.52 -4.17
C ILE A 11 -2.50 -5.90 -3.49
N LYS A 12 -1.78 -6.91 -4.01
CA LYS A 12 -1.72 -8.25 -3.41
C LYS A 12 -1.15 -8.24 -1.99
N ILE A 13 -0.14 -7.42 -1.72
CA ILE A 13 0.44 -7.27 -0.37
C ILE A 13 -0.61 -6.70 0.58
N VAL A 14 -1.29 -5.62 0.18
CA VAL A 14 -2.32 -5.00 1.01
C VAL A 14 -3.52 -5.94 1.19
N ALA A 15 -3.92 -6.67 0.14
CA ALA A 15 -4.93 -7.73 0.17
C ALA A 15 -4.65 -8.80 1.20
N LYS A 16 -3.40 -9.25 1.28
CA LYS A 16 -2.99 -10.28 2.23
C LYS A 16 -3.11 -9.80 3.68
N ILE A 17 -2.76 -8.54 3.94
CA ILE A 17 -2.76 -7.97 5.30
C ILE A 17 -4.19 -7.69 5.75
N LEU A 18 -4.99 -7.04 4.89
CA LEU A 18 -6.40 -6.74 5.18
C LEU A 18 -7.31 -7.97 5.09
N LYS A 19 -6.77 -9.13 4.69
CA LYS A 19 -7.53 -10.37 4.42
C LYS A 19 -8.72 -10.13 3.47
N MET A 20 -8.48 -9.34 2.42
CA MET A 20 -9.50 -8.90 1.48
C MET A 20 -9.08 -9.17 0.03
N SER A 21 -10.06 -9.25 -0.87
CA SER A 21 -9.81 -9.43 -2.29
C SER A 21 -9.13 -8.18 -2.90
N PRO A 22 -8.11 -8.33 -3.77
CA PRO A 22 -7.47 -7.23 -4.49
C PRO A 22 -8.45 -6.27 -5.16
N GLN A 23 -9.50 -6.81 -5.78
CA GLN A 23 -10.54 -6.04 -6.46
C GLN A 23 -11.36 -5.16 -5.52
N LYS A 24 -11.57 -5.60 -4.27
CA LYS A 24 -12.28 -4.79 -3.25
C LYS A 24 -11.40 -3.64 -2.80
N ILE A 25 -10.12 -3.92 -2.54
CA ILE A 25 -9.14 -2.93 -2.09
C ILE A 25 -9.03 -1.77 -3.06
N GLU A 26 -8.95 -2.03 -4.36
CA GLU A 26 -8.90 -0.96 -5.36
C GLU A 26 -10.17 -0.09 -5.39
N LYS A 27 -11.34 -0.62 -5.02
CA LYS A 27 -12.60 0.13 -5.04
C LYS A 27 -12.80 1.03 -3.82
N ILE A 28 -11.97 0.92 -2.78
CA ILE A 28 -12.16 1.63 -1.52
C ILE A 28 -11.36 2.92 -1.50
N ASP A 29 -12.08 4.02 -1.36
CA ASP A 29 -11.50 5.37 -1.33
C ASP A 29 -11.17 5.84 0.10
N ASN A 30 -11.73 5.19 1.13
CA ASN A 30 -11.36 5.41 2.53
C ASN A 30 -11.51 4.11 3.36
N TYR A 31 -10.39 3.59 3.86
CA TYR A 31 -10.37 2.42 4.73
C TYR A 31 -10.68 2.71 6.20
N GLU A 32 -10.67 3.96 6.67
CA GLU A 32 -11.00 4.25 8.09
C GLU A 32 -12.38 3.77 8.51
N LYS A 33 -13.29 3.60 7.55
CA LYS A 33 -14.64 3.09 7.79
C LYS A 33 -14.70 1.55 7.81
N MET A 34 -13.56 0.87 7.69
CA MET A 34 -13.48 -0.59 7.68
C MET A 34 -12.88 -1.10 8.97
N ASP A 35 -13.54 -2.08 9.58
CA ASP A 35 -13.01 -2.80 10.74
C ASP A 35 -11.65 -3.46 10.47
N ASN A 36 -11.36 -3.83 9.22
CA ASN A 36 -10.08 -4.45 8.88
C ASN A 36 -8.91 -3.45 8.80
N TRP A 37 -9.17 -2.14 8.94
CA TRP A 37 -8.16 -1.09 8.88
C TRP A 37 -7.98 -0.44 10.24
N ASP A 38 -7.05 -1.00 11.02
CA ASP A 38 -6.57 -0.41 12.27
C ASP A 38 -5.15 0.13 12.13
N SER A 39 -4.68 0.86 13.15
CA SER A 39 -3.32 1.38 13.21
C SER A 39 -2.25 0.30 13.02
N LEU A 40 -2.52 -0.93 13.51
CA LEU A 40 -1.63 -2.08 13.32
C LEU A 40 -1.63 -2.57 11.87
N ALA A 41 -2.81 -2.74 11.27
CA ALA A 41 -2.93 -3.15 9.87
C ALA A 41 -2.22 -2.17 8.93
N GLN A 42 -2.35 -0.87 9.22
CA GLN A 42 -1.65 0.18 8.48
C GLN A 42 -0.13 0.08 8.63
N LEU A 43 0.38 -0.13 9.84
CA LEU A 43 1.81 -0.34 10.08
C LEU A 43 2.34 -1.57 9.35
N ASP A 44 1.60 -2.69 9.37
CA ASP A 44 1.96 -3.90 8.63
C ASP A 44 2.03 -3.66 7.13
N ILE A 45 1.07 -2.90 6.58
CA ILE A 45 1.07 -2.51 5.17
C ILE A 45 2.33 -1.70 4.86
N ILE A 46 2.60 -0.64 5.63
CA ILE A 46 3.76 0.22 5.41
C ILE A 46 5.05 -0.60 5.50
N SER A 47 5.19 -1.47 6.50
CA SER A 47 6.35 -2.34 6.69
C SER A 47 6.55 -3.33 5.54
N ALA A 48 5.48 -4.00 5.08
CA ALA A 48 5.54 -4.94 3.97
C ALA A 48 5.90 -4.24 2.64
N LEU A 49 5.33 -3.06 2.42
CA LEU A 49 5.65 -2.23 1.26
C LEU A 49 7.08 -1.70 1.34
N ASP A 50 7.56 -1.30 2.52
CA ASP A 50 8.92 -0.82 2.72
C ASP A 50 9.95 -1.90 2.39
N LYS A 51 9.72 -3.13 2.88
CA LYS A 51 10.51 -4.31 2.53
C LYS A 51 10.55 -4.55 1.02
N ARG A 52 9.41 -4.41 0.34
CA ARG A 52 9.36 -4.56 -1.13
C ARG A 52 10.01 -3.43 -1.90
N LEU A 53 9.89 -2.21 -1.39
CA LEU A 53 10.44 -1.01 -2.00
C LEU A 53 11.86 -0.72 -1.52
N ASN A 54 12.45 -1.62 -0.73
CA ASN A 54 13.82 -1.56 -0.24
C ASN A 54 14.10 -0.26 0.55
N GLY A 55 13.23 0.08 1.51
CA GLY A 55 13.38 1.26 2.37
C GLY A 55 12.85 2.57 1.78
N LYS A 56 12.27 2.54 0.58
CA LYS A 56 11.88 3.77 -0.13
C LYS A 56 10.51 4.31 0.28
N ILE A 57 9.64 3.50 0.87
CA ILE A 57 8.31 3.98 1.26
C ILE A 57 8.38 4.85 2.51
N GLY A 58 9.30 4.56 3.45
CA GLY A 58 9.53 5.40 4.63
C GLY A 58 9.97 6.84 4.29
N LYS A 59 10.47 7.08 3.07
CA LYS A 59 10.81 8.43 2.58
C LYS A 59 9.59 9.21 2.09
N ILE A 60 8.43 8.58 1.98
CA ILE A 60 7.19 9.24 1.58
C ILE A 60 6.59 9.87 2.83
N LYS A 61 6.72 11.21 2.91
CA LYS A 61 6.00 12.00 3.91
C LYS A 61 4.51 11.67 3.82
N ASN A 62 3.89 11.50 4.98
CA ASN A 62 2.45 11.30 5.13
C ASN A 62 1.95 9.93 4.65
N ILE A 63 2.82 8.93 4.46
CA ILE A 63 2.38 7.56 4.13
C ILE A 63 1.47 6.96 5.22
N THR A 64 1.71 7.34 6.48
CA THR A 64 0.90 6.99 7.66
C THR A 64 -0.43 7.74 7.74
N GLU A 65 -0.68 8.74 6.89
CA GLU A 65 -1.96 9.44 6.81
C GLU A 65 -2.83 8.89 5.68
N ILE A 66 -2.25 8.05 4.81
CA ILE A 66 -2.96 7.54 3.64
C ILE A 66 -3.86 6.39 4.04
N LYS A 67 -5.15 6.62 3.82
CA LYS A 67 -6.23 5.69 4.13
C LYS A 67 -6.84 5.06 2.87
N SER A 68 -6.11 5.00 1.75
CA SER A 68 -6.57 4.36 0.50
C SER A 68 -5.40 3.84 -0.34
N VAL A 69 -5.51 2.62 -0.87
CA VAL A 69 -4.47 2.00 -1.70
C VAL A 69 -4.35 2.73 -3.02
N LYS A 70 -5.45 3.28 -3.57
CA LYS A 70 -5.38 4.16 -4.75
C LYS A 70 -4.41 5.33 -4.54
N LYS A 71 -4.45 5.96 -3.37
CA LYS A 71 -3.54 7.07 -3.01
C LYS A 71 -2.11 6.57 -2.86
N ILE A 72 -1.90 5.43 -2.19
CA ILE A 72 -0.57 4.79 -2.09
C ILE A 72 0.00 4.53 -3.49
N LEU A 73 -0.74 3.84 -4.35
CA LEU A 73 -0.35 3.52 -5.73
C LEU A 73 -0.02 4.78 -6.52
N SER A 74 -0.84 5.83 -6.40
CA SER A 74 -0.61 7.11 -7.08
C SER A 74 0.70 7.76 -6.64
N LEU A 75 1.00 7.76 -5.33
CA LEU A 75 2.27 8.29 -4.82
C LEU A 75 3.47 7.45 -5.25
N LEU A 76 3.35 6.12 -5.17
CA LEU A 76 4.39 5.21 -5.60
C LEU A 76 4.70 5.39 -7.10
N LYS A 77 3.65 5.54 -7.93
CA LYS A 77 3.79 5.83 -9.36
C LYS A 77 4.45 7.18 -9.60
N LYS A 78 4.02 8.23 -8.88
CA LYS A 78 4.61 9.58 -8.97
C LYS A 78 6.09 9.62 -8.56
N LYS A 79 6.50 8.75 -7.63
CA LYS A 79 7.89 8.59 -7.19
C LYS A 79 8.68 7.57 -8.05
N SER A 80 8.09 7.03 -9.12
CA SER A 80 8.69 6.00 -9.99
C SER A 80 9.17 4.75 -9.24
N LEU A 81 8.51 4.44 -8.11
CA LEU A 81 8.82 3.31 -7.22
C LEU A 81 8.20 2.00 -7.70
N ILE A 82 7.08 2.10 -8.41
CA ILE A 82 6.40 0.98 -9.06
C ILE A 82 6.48 1.13 -10.58
N ALA A 83 6.29 0.03 -11.29
CA ALA A 83 6.11 0.00 -12.74
C ALA A 83 4.64 0.24 -13.11
#